data_AF-A0A4R4ZQL4-F1
#
_entry.id   AF-A0A4R4ZQL4-F1
#
_cell.length_a   1.000
_cell.length_b   1.000
_cell.length_c   1.000
_cell.angle_alpha   90.00
_cell.angle_beta   90.00
_cell.angle_gamma   90.00
#
_symmetry.space_group_name_H-M   'P 1'
#
loop_
_entity.id
_entity.type
_entity.pdbx_description
1 polymer ?
#
loop_
_entity_poly.entity_id
_entity_poly.type
_entity_poly.pdbx_seq_one_letter_code
_entity_poly.pdbx_strand_id
1 'polypeptide(L)'
;MIVGNGATTFLDWELTLWGDPVYDLAVHLHKMAYLPEEEASLTTRWSSAMPSEHIVGWQDDLVAYRTHERIKSAIVDAVRYSQLFAQGGSYPEDQLIDTMTAKLNAARPHWHIPAPIDPRTVERALRPH
;
A
#
# COMPACT_ATOMS: atom_id res chain seq x y z
N MET A 1 7.34 -8.09 -11.18
CA MET A 1 8.70 -7.80 -11.69
C MET A 1 9.53 -9.07 -11.69
N ILE A 2 10.27 -9.34 -12.76
CA ILE A 2 11.21 -10.46 -12.85
C ILE A 2 12.63 -9.88 -12.93
N VAL A 3 13.55 -10.42 -12.13
CA VAL A 3 14.98 -10.07 -12.16
C VAL A 3 15.75 -11.27 -12.69
N GLY A 4 16.51 -11.09 -13.76
CA GLY A 4 17.27 -12.16 -14.40
C GLY A 4 18.20 -11.64 -15.49
N ASN A 5 19.30 -12.35 -15.74
CA ASN A 5 20.29 -12.00 -16.77
C ASN A 5 20.84 -10.56 -16.66
N GLY A 6 20.99 -10.04 -15.43
CA GLY A 6 21.44 -8.68 -15.19
C GLY A 6 20.43 -7.59 -15.55
N ALA A 7 19.18 -7.96 -15.81
CA ALA A 7 18.11 -7.04 -16.19
C ALA A 7 16.85 -7.23 -15.33
N THR A 8 16.02 -6.19 -15.35
CA THR A 8 14.72 -6.16 -14.65
C THR A 8 13.61 -5.98 -15.67
N THR A 9 12.60 -6.86 -15.63
CA THR A 9 11.41 -6.77 -16.48
C THR A 9 10.18 -6.46 -15.63
N PHE A 10 9.46 -5.39 -15.99
CA PHE A 10 8.16 -5.04 -15.41
C PHE A 10 7.03 -5.72 -16.19
N LEU A 11 6.06 -6.23 -15.45
CA LEU A 11 4.88 -6.94 -15.96
C LEU A 11 3.62 -6.20 -15.52
N ASP A 12 2.45 -6.71 -15.89
CA ASP A 12 1.14 -6.23 -15.41
C ASP A 12 0.84 -4.76 -15.78
N TRP A 13 1.09 -4.41 -17.05
CA TRP A 13 0.85 -3.06 -17.62
C TRP A 13 -0.64 -2.69 -17.78
N GLU A 14 -1.57 -3.55 -17.35
CA GLU A 14 -3.02 -3.38 -17.55
C GLU A 14 -3.61 -2.18 -16.77
N LEU A 15 -2.90 -1.69 -15.75
CA LEU A 15 -3.28 -0.52 -14.94
C LEU A 15 -2.39 0.70 -15.18
N THR A 16 -1.56 0.70 -16.23
CA THR A 16 -0.66 1.83 -16.50
C THR A 16 -1.44 3.05 -16.98
N LEU A 17 -1.13 4.20 -16.39
CA LEU A 17 -1.79 5.47 -16.67
C LEU A 17 -0.75 6.59 -16.74
N TRP A 18 -1.10 7.69 -17.39
CA TRP A 18 -0.36 8.93 -17.27
C TRP A 18 -0.65 9.56 -15.90
N GLY A 19 0.39 9.93 -15.18
CA GLY A 19 0.25 10.48 -13.85
C GLY A 19 1.54 11.07 -13.31
N ASP A 20 1.45 11.54 -12.08
CA ASP A 20 2.57 12.03 -11.31
C ASP A 20 3.51 10.86 -10.94
N PRO A 21 4.80 10.89 -11.32
CA PRO A 21 5.74 9.81 -11.02
C PRO A 21 5.98 9.61 -9.51
N VAL A 22 5.68 10.60 -8.67
CA VAL A 22 5.80 10.48 -7.21
C VAL A 22 4.76 9.49 -6.66
N TYR A 23 3.62 9.35 -7.32
CA TYR A 23 2.61 8.35 -6.94
C TYR A 23 3.13 6.92 -7.12
N ASP A 24 3.82 6.63 -8.23
CA ASP A 24 4.43 5.32 -8.45
C ASP A 24 5.52 5.00 -7.42
N LEU A 25 6.30 6.00 -7.02
CA LEU A 25 7.24 5.87 -5.90
C LEU A 25 6.51 5.51 -4.59
N ALA A 26 5.42 6.22 -4.27
CA ALA A 26 4.64 5.96 -3.06
C ALA A 26 4.05 4.54 -3.04
N VAL A 27 3.48 4.11 -4.16
CA VAL A 27 2.94 2.75 -4.34
C VAL A 27 4.05 1.71 -4.18
N HIS A 28 5.23 1.92 -4.78
CA HIS A 28 6.36 1.00 -4.67
C HIS A 28 6.85 0.87 -3.23
N LEU A 29 7.06 1.99 -2.53
CA LEU A 29 7.49 2.00 -1.14
C LEU A 29 6.47 1.32 -0.22
N HIS A 30 5.18 1.56 -0.43
CA HIS A 30 4.10 0.92 0.34
C HIS A 30 4.06 -0.61 0.14
N LYS A 31 4.28 -1.08 -1.09
CA LYS A 31 4.24 -2.52 -1.41
C LYS A 31 5.46 -3.28 -0.95
N MET A 32 6.64 -2.67 -0.99
CA MET A 32 7.90 -3.36 -0.67
C MET A 32 8.20 -3.42 0.82
N ALA A 33 7.61 -2.53 1.63
CA ALA A 33 7.82 -2.48 3.08
C ALA A 33 9.31 -2.48 3.47
N TYR A 34 10.11 -1.67 2.76
CA TYR A 34 11.54 -1.52 2.96
C TYR A 34 11.89 -1.13 4.40
N LEU A 35 13.08 -1.55 4.85
CA LEU A 35 13.71 -0.99 6.03
C LEU A 35 14.08 0.49 5.78
N PRO A 36 14.19 1.32 6.83
CA PRO A 36 14.44 2.76 6.68
C PRO A 36 15.67 3.10 5.80
N GLU A 37 16.76 2.34 5.93
CA GLU A 37 17.98 2.53 5.15
C GLU A 37 17.81 2.13 3.67
N GLU A 38 17.01 1.11 3.39
CA GLU A 38 16.69 0.66 2.04
C GLU A 38 15.80 1.68 1.33
N GLU A 39 14.79 2.20 2.05
CA GLU A 39 13.92 3.27 1.57
C GLU A 39 14.70 4.55 1.27
N ALA A 40 15.61 4.97 2.17
CA ALA A 40 16.44 6.15 1.95
C ALA A 40 17.36 5.99 0.73
N SER A 41 17.97 4.80 0.57
CA SER A 41 18.81 4.47 -0.58
C SER A 41 18.01 4.49 -1.89
N LEU A 42 16.81 3.88 -1.90
CA LEU A 42 15.94 3.87 -3.06
C LEU A 42 15.50 5.27 -3.45
N THR A 43 15.02 6.05 -2.48
CA THR A 43 14.50 7.40 -2.71
C THR A 43 15.59 8.34 -3.24
N THR A 44 16.81 8.21 -2.73
CA THR A 44 17.99 8.94 -3.23
C THR A 44 18.29 8.58 -4.69
N ARG A 45 18.32 7.27 -5.02
CA ARG A 45 18.57 6.82 -6.40
C ARG A 45 17.45 7.24 -7.34
N TRP A 46 16.20 7.13 -6.91
CA TRP A 46 15.03 7.54 -7.68
C TRP A 46 15.08 9.03 -8.01
N SER A 47 15.24 9.89 -6.99
CA SER A 47 15.29 11.35 -7.20
C SER A 47 16.48 11.80 -8.05
N SER A 48 17.59 11.06 -8.00
CA SER A 48 18.77 11.33 -8.84
C SER A 48 18.59 10.91 -10.30
N ALA A 49 17.67 9.97 -10.58
CA ALA A 49 17.38 9.48 -11.92
C ALA A 49 16.26 10.26 -12.62
N MET A 50 15.45 11.00 -11.86
CA MET A 50 14.32 11.76 -12.37
C MET A 50 14.76 13.14 -12.91
N PRO A 51 14.17 13.64 -14.01
CA PRO A 51 14.34 15.03 -14.42
C PRO A 51 13.79 15.96 -13.33
N SER A 52 14.63 16.88 -12.83
CA SER A 52 14.31 17.67 -11.64
C SER A 52 13.12 18.61 -11.85
N GLU A 53 12.89 19.04 -13.09
CA GLU A 53 11.74 19.83 -13.51
C GLU A 53 10.39 19.08 -13.40
N HIS A 54 10.41 17.74 -13.37
CA HIS A 54 9.21 16.89 -13.28
C HIS A 54 8.91 16.41 -11.87
N ILE A 55 9.76 16.72 -10.89
CA ILE A 55 9.62 16.28 -9.50
C ILE A 55 9.74 17.45 -8.52
N VAL A 56 9.41 18.67 -8.95
CA VAL A 56 9.41 19.84 -8.06
C VAL A 56 8.38 19.62 -6.95
N GLY A 57 8.83 19.63 -5.69
CA GLY A 57 7.95 19.42 -4.53
C GLY A 57 7.69 17.95 -4.16
N TRP A 58 8.39 17.00 -4.80
CA TRP A 58 8.10 15.57 -4.64
C TRP A 58 8.09 15.04 -3.20
N GLN A 59 8.84 15.66 -2.29
CA GLN A 59 8.85 15.25 -0.88
C GLN A 59 7.50 15.46 -0.22
N ASP A 60 6.86 16.60 -0.46
CA ASP A 60 5.54 16.92 0.10
C ASP A 60 4.46 16.06 -0.56
N ASP A 61 4.55 15.89 -1.89
CA ASP A 61 3.65 15.02 -2.64
C ASP A 61 3.77 13.55 -2.19
N LEU A 62 4.98 13.08 -1.90
CA LEU A 62 5.20 11.73 -1.39
C LEU A 62 4.50 11.51 -0.04
N VAL A 63 4.46 12.52 0.84
CA VAL A 63 3.71 12.44 2.10
C VAL A 63 2.20 12.31 1.84
N ALA A 64 1.68 13.08 0.88
CA ALA A 64 0.27 13.01 0.49
C ALA A 64 -0.07 11.65 -0.15
N TYR A 65 0.74 11.16 -1.08
CA TYR A 65 0.50 9.87 -1.73
C TYR A 65 0.68 8.69 -0.78
N ARG A 66 1.60 8.73 0.19
CA ARG A 66 1.70 7.70 1.24
C ARG A 66 0.44 7.64 2.10
N THR A 67 -0.09 8.80 2.44
CA THR A 67 -1.37 8.90 3.14
C THR A 67 -2.49 8.29 2.31
N HIS A 68 -2.56 8.63 1.03
CA HIS A 68 -3.51 8.05 0.08
C HIS A 68 -3.38 6.52 0.00
N GLU A 69 -2.16 5.97 -0.14
CA GLU A 69 -1.92 4.53 -0.26
C GLU A 69 -2.34 3.75 0.99
N ARG A 70 -2.13 4.31 2.19
CA ARG A 70 -2.60 3.68 3.44
C ARG A 70 -4.12 3.51 3.44
N ILE A 71 -4.85 4.55 3.04
CA ILE A 71 -6.31 4.54 2.95
C ILE A 71 -6.77 3.59 1.83
N LYS A 72 -6.21 3.74 0.63
CA LYS A 72 -6.56 2.93 -0.55
C LYS A 72 -6.33 1.44 -0.28
N SER A 73 -5.18 1.07 0.28
CA SER A 73 -4.87 -0.33 0.60
C SER A 73 -5.85 -0.90 1.62
N ALA A 74 -6.23 -0.14 2.64
CA ALA A 74 -7.23 -0.59 3.60
C ALA A 74 -8.59 -0.85 2.94
N ILE A 75 -9.04 0.01 2.01
CA ILE A 75 -10.29 -0.17 1.26
C ILE A 75 -10.23 -1.42 0.38
N VAL A 76 -9.18 -1.55 -0.44
CA VAL A 76 -9.03 -2.67 -1.39
C VAL A 76 -8.96 -4.00 -0.64
N ASP A 77 -8.21 -4.05 0.46
CA ASP A 77 -8.13 -5.25 1.28
C ASP A 77 -9.41 -5.55 2.04
N ALA A 78 -10.18 -4.53 2.46
CA ALA A 78 -11.51 -4.75 3.05
C ALA A 78 -12.40 -5.56 2.11
N VAL A 79 -12.47 -5.14 0.84
CA VAL A 79 -13.28 -5.81 -0.19
C VAL A 79 -12.75 -7.22 -0.43
N ARG A 80 -11.44 -7.37 -0.64
CA ARG A 80 -10.80 -8.66 -0.89
C ARG A 80 -11.03 -9.64 0.26
N TYR A 81 -10.82 -9.23 1.50
CA TYR A 81 -10.95 -10.09 2.67
C TYR A 81 -12.41 -10.44 2.93
N SER A 82 -13.34 -9.50 2.77
CA SER A 82 -14.78 -9.80 2.89
C SER A 82 -15.22 -10.87 1.88
N GLN A 83 -14.69 -10.82 0.66
CA GLN A 83 -14.96 -11.85 -0.36
C GLN A 83 -14.37 -13.22 0.02
N LEU A 84 -13.15 -13.26 0.57
CA LEU A 84 -12.55 -14.50 1.05
C LEU A 84 -13.39 -15.14 2.15
N PHE A 85 -13.82 -14.35 3.15
CA PHE A 85 -14.68 -14.82 4.25
C PHE A 85 -16.06 -15.29 3.76
N ALA A 86 -16.64 -14.62 2.76
CA ALA A 86 -17.93 -15.01 2.18
C ALA A 86 -17.85 -16.31 1.35
N GLN A 87 -16.75 -16.52 0.63
CA GLN A 87 -16.54 -17.74 -0.17
C GLN A 87 -16.21 -18.95 0.69
N GLY A 88 -15.62 -18.72 1.87
CA GLY A 88 -15.03 -19.76 2.69
C GLY A 88 -13.78 -20.38 2.03
N GLY A 89 -12.92 -21.02 2.80
CA GLY A 89 -11.71 -21.64 2.27
C GLY A 89 -10.67 -21.94 3.33
N SER A 90 -9.51 -22.41 2.87
CA SER A 90 -8.33 -22.61 3.74
C SER A 90 -7.40 -21.42 3.60
N TYR A 91 -7.58 -20.43 4.47
CA TYR A 91 -6.68 -19.30 4.64
C TYR A 91 -6.54 -19.00 6.14
N PRO A 92 -5.43 -18.38 6.56
CA PRO A 92 -5.23 -18.05 7.97
C PRO A 92 -6.11 -16.86 8.39
N GLU A 93 -7.34 -17.14 8.83
CA GLU A 93 -8.33 -16.13 9.25
C GLU A 93 -7.74 -15.10 10.23
N ASP A 94 -7.07 -15.58 11.29
CA ASP A 94 -6.47 -14.72 12.31
C ASP A 94 -5.44 -13.75 11.71
N GLN A 95 -4.61 -14.22 10.78
CA GLN A 95 -3.62 -13.37 10.12
C GLN A 95 -4.28 -12.30 9.23
N LEU A 96 -5.39 -12.62 8.56
CA LEU A 96 -6.14 -11.65 7.77
C LEU A 96 -6.79 -10.59 8.66
N ILE A 97 -7.36 -11.00 9.80
CA ILE A 97 -7.94 -10.09 10.81
C ILE A 97 -6.86 -9.16 11.37
N ASP A 98 -5.70 -9.69 11.78
CA ASP A 98 -4.60 -8.91 12.30
C ASP A 98 -4.04 -7.93 11.26
N THR A 99 -3.83 -8.41 10.03
CA THR A 99 -3.35 -7.58 8.92
C THR A 99 -4.33 -6.45 8.61
N MET A 100 -5.62 -6.76 8.57
CA MET A 100 -6.67 -5.79 8.30
C MET A 100 -6.76 -4.74 9.41
N THR A 101 -6.68 -5.19 10.67
CA THR A 101 -6.65 -4.31 11.84
C THR A 101 -5.46 -3.36 11.80
N ALA A 102 -4.27 -3.86 11.47
CA ALA A 102 -3.07 -3.04 11.34
C ALA A 102 -3.22 -1.99 10.24
N LYS A 103 -3.76 -2.37 9.06
CA LYS A 103 -3.99 -1.44 7.94
C LYS A 103 -5.01 -0.35 8.28
N LEU A 104 -6.13 -0.72 8.87
CA LEU A 104 -7.15 0.23 9.31
C LEU A 104 -6.59 1.22 10.33
N ASN A 105 -5.81 0.74 11.31
CA ASN A 105 -5.18 1.59 12.33
C ASN A 105 -4.06 2.48 11.77
N ALA A 106 -3.34 2.04 10.74
CA ALA A 106 -2.35 2.85 10.04
C ALA A 106 -2.99 3.96 9.18
N ALA A 107 -4.16 3.69 8.59
CA ALA A 107 -4.92 4.66 7.79
C ALA A 107 -5.71 5.66 8.66
N ARG A 108 -6.18 5.21 9.83
CA ARG A 108 -7.06 5.94 10.76
C ARG A 108 -6.70 7.41 11.00
N PRO A 109 -5.43 7.79 11.25
CA PRO A 109 -5.07 9.19 11.58
C PRO A 109 -5.36 10.15 10.44
N HIS A 110 -5.46 9.62 9.21
CA HIS A 110 -5.70 10.36 7.99
C HIS A 110 -7.10 10.15 7.42
N TRP A 111 -7.89 9.25 8.02
CA TRP A 111 -9.18 8.82 7.51
C TRP A 111 -10.35 9.18 8.43
N HIS A 112 -10.17 10.18 9.30
CA HIS A 112 -11.20 10.66 10.23
C HIS A 112 -11.82 9.56 11.13
N ILE A 113 -11.06 8.49 11.41
CA ILE A 113 -11.49 7.42 12.32
C ILE A 113 -10.96 7.77 13.73
N PRO A 114 -11.84 8.13 14.68
CA PRO A 114 -11.41 8.78 15.91
C PRO A 114 -10.71 7.85 16.89
N ALA A 115 -11.05 6.55 16.89
CA ALA A 115 -10.55 5.57 17.85
C ALA A 115 -9.81 4.43 17.13
N PRO A 116 -8.81 3.79 17.77
CA PRO A 116 -8.24 2.55 17.28
C PRO A 116 -9.33 1.49 17.08
N ILE A 117 -9.20 0.72 16.01
CA ILE A 117 -10.08 -0.40 15.69
C ILE A 117 -9.49 -1.66 16.31
N ASP A 118 -10.31 -2.37 17.09
CA ASP A 118 -9.96 -3.63 17.74
C ASP A 118 -10.16 -4.83 16.80
N PRO A 119 -9.30 -5.87 16.86
CA PRO A 119 -9.43 -7.07 16.02
C PRO A 119 -10.82 -7.72 16.04
N ARG A 120 -11.52 -7.74 17.18
CA ARG A 120 -12.88 -8.33 17.26
C ARG A 120 -13.89 -7.56 16.45
N THR A 121 -13.70 -6.24 16.31
CA THR A 121 -14.56 -5.40 15.46
C THR A 121 -14.36 -5.75 14.00
N VAL A 122 -13.10 -5.96 13.59
CA VAL A 122 -12.75 -6.38 12.23
C VAL A 122 -13.29 -7.78 11.93
N GLU A 123 -13.08 -8.73 12.82
CA GLU A 123 -13.60 -10.10 12.68
C GLU A 123 -15.11 -10.10 12.46
N ARG A 124 -15.86 -9.41 13.33
CA ARG A 124 -17.32 -9.32 13.22
C ARG A 124 -17.78 -8.67 11.91
N ALA A 125 -17.00 -7.75 11.36
CA ALA A 125 -17.32 -7.10 10.09
C ALA A 125 -16.98 -7.95 8.86
N LEU A 126 -15.95 -8.80 8.95
CA LEU A 126 -15.55 -9.70 7.85
C LEU A 126 -16.42 -10.96 7.78
N ARG A 127 -16.92 -11.45 8.91
CA ARG A 127 -17.78 -12.64 8.93
C ARG A 127 -19.14 -12.33 8.30
N PRO A 128 -19.61 -13.14 7.32
CA PRO A 128 -20.95 -12.98 6.76
C PRO A 128 -22.03 -13.17 7.82
N HIS A 129 -23.14 -12.44 7.66
CA HIS A 129 -24.36 -12.60 8.47
C HIS A 129 -25.17 -13.82 8.05
#